data_AF-A0AA41L4U7-F1
#
_entry.id   AF-A0AA41L4U7-F1
#
_cell.length_a   1.000
_cell.length_b   1.000
_cell.length_c   1.000
_cell.angle_alpha   90.00
_cell.angle_beta   90.00
_cell.angle_gamma   90.00
#
_symmetry.space_group_name_H-M   'P 1'
#
loop_
_entity.id
_entity.type
_entity.pdbx_description
1 polymer ?
#
loop_
_entity_poly.entity_id
_entity_poly.type
_entity_poly.pdbx_seq_one_letter_code
_entity_poly.pdbx_strand_id
1 'polypeptide(L)'
;MLAAEVIFTRWVGFGQNRTFNETPFIKMTMRIFRLLIALGLAASVTSCSLFDSGIEWRAGPYALLWIDTADNISLCRDLGKGSWIGRVDAMVFAVGWNGRYVVAKQHPAGDRSKTDYFIIDSLRDSDLANLSDVVLGPLSKDEYGKKAVELKLPDFTKVLESLE
;
A
#
# COMPACT_ATOMS: atom_id res chain seq x y z
N MET A 1 -55.99 32.76 -73.03
CA MET A 1 -55.84 31.70 -74.05
C MET A 1 -55.69 30.38 -73.29
N LEU A 2 -56.83 29.75 -72.95
CA LEU A 2 -57.23 28.37 -73.33
C LEU A 2 -56.38 27.28 -72.62
N ALA A 3 -56.89 26.69 -71.52
CA ALA A 3 -57.59 25.38 -71.43
C ALA A 3 -56.62 24.18 -71.61
N ALA A 4 -56.58 23.12 -70.77
CA ALA A 4 -57.70 22.29 -70.32
C ALA A 4 -57.33 21.32 -69.15
N GLU A 5 -58.38 20.97 -68.39
CA GLU A 5 -58.80 19.67 -67.80
C GLU A 5 -57.77 18.57 -67.41
N VAL A 6 -57.67 18.18 -66.13
CA VAL A 6 -58.41 17.12 -65.38
C VAL A 6 -58.22 15.70 -65.94
N ILE A 7 -57.49 14.82 -65.21
CA ILE A 7 -57.90 13.42 -64.97
C ILE A 7 -57.45 12.99 -63.56
N PHE A 8 -58.43 12.47 -62.83
CA PHE A 8 -58.38 11.86 -61.51
C PHE A 8 -58.17 10.35 -61.67
N THR A 9 -57.14 9.78 -61.04
CA THR A 9 -57.12 8.34 -60.73
C THR A 9 -56.40 8.04 -59.41
N ARG A 10 -57.24 7.76 -58.42
CA ARG A 10 -57.05 7.13 -57.12
C ARG A 10 -56.34 5.75 -57.21
N TRP A 11 -55.39 5.47 -56.31
CA TRP A 11 -55.28 4.23 -55.50
C TRP A 11 -54.00 4.27 -54.61
N VAL A 12 -54.12 4.53 -53.30
CA VAL A 12 -54.02 3.57 -52.17
C VAL A 12 -52.78 2.67 -52.18
N GLY A 13 -51.93 2.79 -51.15
CA GLY A 13 -51.25 1.60 -50.62
C GLY A 13 -49.88 1.80 -49.95
N PHE A 14 -49.87 1.53 -48.65
CA PHE A 14 -48.81 0.87 -47.89
C PHE A 14 -47.58 1.66 -47.45
N GLY A 15 -47.64 2.08 -46.17
CA GLY A 15 -46.47 2.21 -45.33
C GLY A 15 -45.75 0.87 -45.17
N GLN A 16 -44.43 0.89 -45.30
CA GLN A 16 -43.55 -0.16 -44.82
C GLN A 16 -42.77 0.39 -43.62
N ASN A 17 -43.25 0.09 -42.42
CA ASN A 17 -42.38 -0.08 -41.27
C ASN A 17 -41.45 -1.26 -41.61
N ARG A 18 -40.27 -0.98 -42.16
CA ARG A 18 -39.22 -1.98 -42.28
C ARG A 18 -38.69 -2.26 -40.88
N THR A 19 -39.28 -3.24 -40.20
CA THR A 19 -38.61 -3.93 -39.11
C THR A 19 -37.35 -4.54 -39.73
N PHE A 20 -36.21 -3.91 -39.46
CA PHE A 20 -34.90 -4.43 -39.83
C PHE A 20 -34.72 -5.73 -39.05
N ASN A 21 -35.08 -6.84 -39.68
CA ASN A 21 -34.86 -8.18 -39.13
C ASN A 21 -33.35 -8.39 -39.11
N GLU A 22 -32.73 -8.05 -37.98
CA GLU A 22 -31.35 -8.40 -37.70
C GLU A 22 -31.18 -9.90 -37.93
N THR A 23 -30.28 -10.25 -38.85
CA THR A 23 -29.97 -11.64 -39.16
C THR A 23 -29.48 -12.34 -37.89
N PRO A 24 -29.78 -13.63 -37.70
CA PRO A 24 -29.42 -14.38 -36.48
C PRO A 24 -27.92 -14.30 -36.16
N PHE A 25 -27.08 -14.07 -37.18
CA PHE A 25 -25.66 -13.84 -37.07
C PHE A 25 -25.30 -12.60 -36.22
N ILE A 26 -25.98 -11.46 -36.41
CA ILE A 26 -25.71 -10.19 -35.70
C ILE A 26 -26.11 -10.29 -34.21
N LYS A 27 -27.21 -10.97 -33.90
CA LYS A 27 -27.62 -11.22 -32.51
C LYS A 27 -26.65 -12.12 -31.76
N MET A 28 -26.04 -13.08 -32.45
CA MET A 28 -25.05 -13.99 -31.87
C MET A 28 -23.74 -13.27 -31.56
N THR A 29 -23.24 -12.43 -32.48
CA THR A 29 -22.02 -11.65 -32.26
C THR A 29 -22.17 -10.61 -31.14
N MET A 30 -23.33 -9.95 -31.03
CA MET A 30 -23.61 -9.03 -29.91
C MET A 30 -23.70 -9.74 -28.54
N ARG A 31 -24.21 -10.97 -28.49
CA ARG A 31 -24.23 -11.77 -27.25
C ARG A 31 -22.84 -12.19 -26.82
N ILE A 32 -22.01 -12.64 -27.78
CA ILE A 32 -20.62 -13.01 -27.53
C ILE A 32 -19.82 -11.78 -27.07
N PHE A 33 -20.00 -10.62 -27.69
CA PHE A 33 -19.32 -9.39 -27.29
C PHE A 33 -19.70 -8.93 -25.88
N ARG A 34 -20.99 -9.02 -25.49
CA ARG A 34 -21.45 -8.74 -24.12
C ARG A 34 -20.86 -9.72 -23.10
N LEU A 35 -20.75 -11.01 -23.44
CA LEU A 35 -20.12 -12.01 -22.58
C LEU A 35 -18.62 -11.76 -22.41
N LEU A 36 -17.92 -11.37 -23.48
CA LEU A 36 -16.50 -11.01 -23.44
C LEU A 36 -16.24 -9.75 -22.59
N ILE A 37 -17.10 -8.74 -22.70
CA ILE A 37 -17.04 -7.55 -21.82
C ILE A 37 -17.29 -7.93 -20.36
N ALA A 38 -18.30 -8.74 -20.08
CA ALA A 38 -18.61 -9.18 -18.71
C ALA A 38 -17.48 -10.02 -18.11
N LEU A 39 -16.84 -10.89 -18.90
CA LEU A 39 -15.69 -11.69 -18.46
C LEU A 39 -14.44 -10.83 -18.22
N GLY A 40 -14.21 -9.82 -19.06
CA GLY A 40 -13.13 -8.84 -18.87
C GLY A 40 -13.32 -7.98 -17.60
N LEU A 41 -14.55 -7.55 -17.32
CA LEU A 41 -14.91 -6.83 -16.09
C LEU A 41 -14.85 -7.72 -14.84
N ALA A 42 -15.16 -9.00 -14.96
CA ALA A 42 -15.01 -9.96 -13.85
C ALA A 42 -13.53 -10.27 -13.57
N ALA A 43 -12.66 -10.24 -14.58
CA ALA A 43 -11.22 -10.45 -14.41
C ALA A 43 -10.49 -9.23 -13.82
N SER A 44 -11.05 -8.02 -13.91
CA SER A 44 -10.42 -6.81 -13.35
C SER A 44 -10.71 -6.57 -11.87
N VAL A 45 -11.65 -7.30 -11.25
CA VAL A 45 -11.95 -7.20 -9.80
C VAL A 45 -11.10 -8.13 -8.93
N THR A 46 -10.24 -8.98 -9.49
CA THR A 46 -9.36 -9.87 -8.72
C THR A 46 -8.00 -9.28 -8.37
N SER A 47 -7.69 -8.04 -8.76
CA SER A 47 -6.42 -7.39 -8.39
C SER A 47 -6.55 -6.64 -7.05
N CYS A 48 -6.73 -7.37 -5.95
CA CYS A 48 -6.65 -6.82 -4.58
C CYS A 48 -5.21 -6.84 -4.00
N SER A 49 -4.17 -6.75 -4.85
CA SER A 49 -2.76 -6.91 -4.44
C SER A 49 -1.95 -5.62 -4.46
N LEU A 50 -2.58 -4.44 -4.47
CA LEU A 50 -1.88 -3.17 -4.67
C LEU A 50 -1.22 -2.57 -3.42
N PHE A 51 -1.46 -3.12 -2.24
CA PHE A 51 -0.85 -2.66 -1.00
C PHE A 51 -0.33 -3.88 -0.24
N ASP A 52 0.98 -4.07 -0.27
CA ASP A 52 1.66 -5.10 0.52
C ASP A 52 2.23 -4.46 1.79
N SER A 53 2.14 -5.17 2.90
CA SER A 53 2.66 -4.71 4.18
C SER A 53 2.96 -5.91 5.06
N GLY A 54 3.99 -5.80 5.89
CA GLY A 54 4.45 -6.90 6.73
C GLY A 54 5.00 -6.43 8.06
N ILE A 55 4.98 -7.35 9.03
CA ILE A 55 5.61 -7.16 10.34
C ILE A 55 6.71 -8.21 10.48
N GLU A 56 7.95 -7.76 10.61
CA GLU A 56 9.14 -8.62 10.71
C GLU A 56 9.51 -8.99 12.14
N TRP A 57 9.10 -8.15 13.09
CA TRP A 57 9.39 -8.30 14.50
C TRP A 57 8.40 -7.50 15.34
N ARG A 58 8.12 -8.00 16.56
CA ARG A 58 7.26 -7.33 17.53
C ARG A 58 7.74 -7.61 18.94
N ALA A 59 7.80 -6.57 19.76
CA ALA A 59 8.07 -6.71 21.18
C ALA A 59 7.50 -5.52 21.95
N GLY A 60 6.70 -5.80 22.98
CA GLY A 60 5.96 -4.76 23.70
C GLY A 60 5.03 -3.99 22.76
N PRO A 61 4.94 -2.65 22.89
CA PRO A 61 4.15 -1.83 21.98
C PRO A 61 4.89 -1.50 20.68
N TYR A 62 6.01 -2.16 20.36
CA TYR A 62 6.83 -1.85 19.20
C TYR A 62 6.77 -2.96 18.15
N ALA A 63 6.84 -2.57 16.88
CA ALA A 63 6.95 -3.47 15.76
C ALA A 63 7.92 -2.93 14.71
N LEU A 64 8.65 -3.84 14.08
CA LEU A 64 9.41 -3.57 12.88
C LEU A 64 8.50 -3.94 11.71
N LEU A 65 8.07 -2.95 10.93
CA LEU A 65 7.07 -3.14 9.88
C LEU A 65 7.41 -2.33 8.63
N TRP A 66 6.91 -2.79 7.49
CA TRP A 66 7.09 -2.14 6.21
C TRP A 66 5.76 -1.95 5.50
N ILE A 67 5.70 -0.91 4.68
CA ILE A 67 4.56 -0.58 3.81
C ILE A 67 5.11 -0.47 2.39
N ASP A 68 4.37 -1.04 1.44
CA ASP A 68 4.66 -1.15 0.01
C ASP A 68 5.83 -2.09 -0.32
N THR A 69 7.00 -1.92 0.30
CA THR A 69 8.19 -2.75 0.03
C THR A 69 8.94 -3.16 1.29
N ALA A 70 9.46 -4.39 1.32
CA ALA A 70 10.21 -4.94 2.44
C ALA A 70 11.51 -4.17 2.78
N ASP A 71 12.06 -3.42 1.83
CA ASP A 71 13.23 -2.57 2.04
C ASP A 71 12.89 -1.27 2.79
N ASN A 72 11.61 -0.85 2.81
CA ASN A 72 11.15 0.37 3.46
C ASN A 72 10.70 0.12 4.91
N ILE A 73 11.51 -0.60 5.67
CA ILE A 73 11.12 -1.08 6.99
C ILE A 73 11.44 -0.06 8.09
N SER A 74 10.46 0.23 8.93
CA SER A 74 10.52 1.24 9.99
C SER A 74 10.24 0.61 11.35
N LEU A 75 10.82 1.19 12.40
CA LEU A 75 10.46 0.85 13.77
C LEU A 75 9.30 1.74 14.22
N CYS A 76 8.17 1.12 14.51
CA CYS A 76 6.94 1.80 14.84
C CYS A 76 6.43 1.40 16.22
N ARG A 77 5.66 2.29 16.84
CA ARG A 77 4.86 2.00 18.04
C ARG A 77 3.40 1.75 17.63
N ASP A 78 2.80 0.74 18.22
CA ASP A 78 1.38 0.40 18.10
C ASP A 78 0.54 1.43 18.85
N LEU A 79 -0.49 1.96 18.19
CA LEU A 79 -1.51 2.84 18.78
C LEU A 79 -2.85 2.12 18.97
N GLY A 80 -2.91 0.83 18.64
CA GLY A 80 -4.11 0.02 18.63
C GLY A 80 -4.93 0.16 17.34
N LYS A 81 -5.87 -0.77 17.14
CA LYS A 81 -6.79 -0.82 15.98
C LYS A 81 -6.07 -0.81 14.61
N GLY A 82 -4.85 -1.34 14.56
CA GLY A 82 -4.04 -1.37 13.33
C GLY A 82 -3.37 -0.03 12.98
N SER A 83 -3.41 0.96 13.89
CA SER A 83 -2.72 2.23 13.72
C SER A 83 -1.31 2.17 14.31
N TRP A 84 -0.36 2.79 13.63
CA TRP A 84 1.05 2.79 13.99
C TRP A 84 1.62 4.20 13.89
N ILE A 85 2.61 4.51 14.74
CA ILE A 85 3.38 5.74 14.66
C ILE A 85 4.88 5.43 14.57
N GLY A 86 5.56 6.05 13.60
CA GLY A 86 7.00 5.87 13.42
C GLY A 86 7.79 6.36 14.64
N ARG A 87 8.87 5.65 14.95
CA ARG A 87 9.87 6.03 15.95
C ARG A 87 11.27 6.11 15.36
N VAL A 88 11.60 5.19 14.45
CA VAL A 88 12.78 5.28 13.59
C VAL A 88 12.31 5.02 12.17
N ASP A 89 12.70 5.92 11.26
CA ASP A 89 12.31 5.89 9.86
C ASP A 89 12.90 4.67 9.12
N ALA A 90 12.64 4.59 7.82
CA ALA A 90 12.97 3.48 6.93
C ALA A 90 14.41 2.91 7.04
N MET A 91 14.58 1.69 6.55
CA MET A 91 15.86 0.94 6.50
C MET A 91 16.40 0.55 7.88
N VAL A 92 15.51 0.25 8.83
CA VAL A 92 15.90 -0.35 10.12
C VAL A 92 16.20 -1.83 9.93
N PHE A 93 17.45 -2.25 10.11
CA PHE A 93 17.86 -3.63 9.83
C PHE A 93 18.13 -4.47 11.07
N ALA A 94 18.26 -3.87 12.26
CA ALA A 94 18.42 -4.62 13.50
C ALA A 94 17.67 -3.98 14.66
N VAL A 95 17.04 -4.79 15.51
CA VAL A 95 16.27 -4.33 16.68
C VAL A 95 16.38 -5.26 17.89
N GLY A 96 16.25 -4.70 19.09
CA GLY A 96 16.24 -5.43 20.37
C GLY A 96 15.40 -4.73 21.43
N TRP A 97 14.86 -5.49 22.40
CA TRP A 97 14.07 -4.95 23.51
C TRP A 97 14.27 -5.75 24.80
N ASN A 98 14.38 -5.07 25.94
CA ASN A 98 14.47 -5.69 27.28
C ASN A 98 13.31 -5.35 28.22
N GLY A 99 12.21 -4.81 27.70
CA GLY A 99 11.10 -4.33 28.54
C GLY A 99 11.16 -2.84 28.85
N ARG A 100 12.35 -2.23 28.87
CA ARG A 100 12.53 -0.79 29.14
C ARG A 100 13.10 -0.03 27.94
N TYR A 101 14.17 -0.54 27.34
CA TYR A 101 14.82 0.10 26.21
C TYR A 101 14.57 -0.70 24.94
N VAL A 102 14.25 0.00 23.85
CA VAL A 102 14.33 -0.54 22.49
C VAL A 102 15.59 0.02 21.86
N VAL A 103 16.32 -0.81 21.14
CA VAL A 103 17.49 -0.40 20.36
C VAL A 103 17.27 -0.73 18.90
N ALA A 104 17.79 0.12 18.02
CA ALA A 104 17.68 -0.08 16.58
C ALA A 104 18.97 0.34 15.85
N LYS A 105 19.26 -0.33 14.73
CA LYS A 105 20.24 0.11 13.73
C LYS A 105 19.52 0.48 12.44
N GLN A 106 19.98 1.55 11.80
CA GLN A 106 19.42 2.06 10.55
C GLN A 106 20.53 2.36 9.54
N HIS A 107 20.22 2.18 8.24
CA HIS A 107 21.00 2.78 7.16
C HIS A 107 20.42 4.15 6.78
N PRO A 108 21.08 5.27 7.16
CA PRO A 108 20.52 6.59 6.95
C PRO A 108 20.37 6.89 5.46
N ALA A 109 19.18 7.35 5.07
CA ALA A 109 18.84 7.66 3.67
C ALA A 109 19.15 6.51 2.68
N GLY A 110 19.11 5.25 3.14
CA GLY A 110 19.44 4.07 2.32
C GLY A 110 20.92 3.85 2.05
N ASP A 111 21.82 4.65 2.66
CA ASP A 111 23.26 4.47 2.55
C ASP A 111 23.73 3.29 3.43
N ARG A 112 23.85 2.12 2.80
CA ARG A 112 24.29 0.87 3.46
C ARG A 112 25.72 0.93 4.00
N SER A 113 26.52 1.92 3.60
CA SER A 113 27.89 2.09 4.12
C SER A 113 27.92 2.73 5.52
N LYS A 114 26.80 3.28 5.98
CA LYS A 114 26.68 3.95 7.28
C LYS A 114 25.66 3.24 8.16
N THR A 115 25.91 3.28 9.46
CA THR A 115 24.98 2.73 10.44
C THR A 115 24.76 3.75 11.54
N ASP A 116 23.52 4.20 11.66
CA ASP A 116 23.06 5.01 12.76
C ASP A 116 22.40 4.11 13.81
N TYR A 117 22.62 4.45 15.08
CA TYR A 117 22.09 3.72 16.21
C TYR A 117 21.05 4.57 16.93
N PHE A 118 19.96 3.94 17.34
CA PHE A 118 18.85 4.60 18.04
C PHE A 118 18.52 3.85 19.31
N ILE A 119 18.13 4.60 20.33
CA ILE A 119 17.69 4.09 21.63
C ILE A 119 16.36 4.76 21.97
N ILE A 120 15.38 3.97 22.38
CA ILE A 120 14.06 4.45 22.82
C ILE A 120 13.87 4.06 24.27
N ASP A 121 13.58 5.02 25.15
CA ASP A 121 13.14 4.74 26.51
C ASP A 121 11.61 4.56 26.53
N SER A 122 11.16 3.31 26.58
CA SER A 122 9.73 2.99 26.51
C SER A 122 8.92 3.52 27.69
N LEU A 123 9.56 3.85 28.82
CA LEU A 123 8.86 4.48 29.96
C LEU A 123 8.52 5.95 29.68
N ARG A 124 9.25 6.59 28.78
CA ARG A 124 9.03 7.99 28.37
C ARG A 124 8.18 8.07 27.09
N ASP A 125 8.03 6.97 26.39
CA ASP A 125 7.25 6.90 25.16
C ASP A 125 5.75 6.82 25.43
N SER A 126 4.97 7.52 24.61
CA SER A 126 3.50 7.49 24.62
C SER A 126 2.96 7.81 23.24
N ASP A 127 1.67 7.58 23.03
CA ASP A 127 0.99 7.76 21.74
C ASP A 127 1.24 9.14 21.10
N LEU A 128 1.37 10.18 21.93
CA LEU A 128 1.57 11.58 21.52
C LEU A 128 2.95 12.15 21.90
N ALA A 129 3.89 11.30 22.30
CA ALA A 129 5.22 11.78 22.67
C ALA A 129 5.96 12.35 21.45
N ASN A 130 6.67 13.46 21.66
CA ASN A 130 7.57 13.98 20.63
C ASN A 130 8.76 13.05 20.47
N LEU A 131 9.18 12.81 19.22
CA LEU A 131 10.30 11.91 18.93
C LEU A 131 11.60 12.34 19.62
N SER A 132 11.89 13.64 19.65
CA SER A 132 13.09 14.20 20.30
C SER A 132 13.17 13.93 21.81
N ASP A 133 12.03 13.69 22.46
CA ASP A 133 11.97 13.51 23.92
C ASP A 133 12.14 12.05 24.33
N VAL A 134 12.06 11.13 23.36
CA VAL A 134 11.92 9.68 23.57
C VAL A 134 12.97 8.88 22.82
N VAL A 135 13.30 9.32 21.60
CA VAL A 135 14.27 8.68 20.72
C VAL A 135 15.59 9.41 20.87
N LEU A 136 16.60 8.69 21.34
CA LEU A 136 17.98 9.14 21.37
C LEU A 136 18.69 8.59 20.12
N GLY A 137 19.05 9.51 19.22
CA GLY A 137 19.79 9.22 17.99
C GLY A 137 19.55 10.31 16.93
N PRO A 138 20.17 10.18 15.74
CA PRO A 138 21.11 9.12 15.37
C PRO A 138 22.41 9.20 16.19
N LEU A 139 22.92 8.05 16.66
CA LEU A 139 24.20 7.93 17.36
C LEU A 139 25.22 7.22 16.48
N SER A 140 26.49 7.61 16.61
CA SER A 140 27.61 6.81 16.12
C SER A 140 27.79 5.52 16.92
N LYS A 141 28.55 4.57 16.37
CA LYS A 141 28.88 3.30 17.05
C LYS A 141 29.54 3.53 18.42
N ASP A 142 30.43 4.51 18.53
CA ASP A 142 31.15 4.80 19.77
C ASP A 142 30.24 5.44 20.82
N GLU A 143 29.34 6.34 20.42
CA GLU A 143 28.34 6.94 21.30
C GLU A 143 27.33 5.90 21.79
N TYR A 144 26.86 5.04 20.88
CA TYR A 144 26.01 3.92 21.23
C TYR A 144 26.69 2.97 22.21
N GLY A 145 27.96 2.62 21.98
CA GLY A 145 28.72 1.74 22.88
C GLY A 145 28.82 2.29 24.30
N LYS A 146 29.05 3.59 24.45
CA LYS A 146 29.03 4.27 25.77
C LYS A 146 27.64 4.16 26.42
N LYS A 147 26.59 4.45 25.67
CA LYS A 147 25.20 4.37 26.15
C LYS A 147 24.75 2.94 26.46
N ALA A 148 25.24 1.95 25.72
CA ALA A 148 24.97 0.54 25.93
C ALA A 148 25.41 0.07 27.32
N VAL A 149 26.61 0.48 27.72
CA VAL A 149 27.14 0.18 29.06
C VAL A 149 26.41 0.99 30.13
N GLU A 150 26.22 2.29 29.92
CA GLU A 150 25.57 3.21 30.88
C GLU A 150 24.14 2.76 31.22
N LEU A 151 23.35 2.43 30.19
CA LEU A 151 21.92 2.14 30.30
C LEU A 151 21.60 0.65 30.38
N LYS A 152 22.61 -0.23 30.28
CA LYS A 152 22.45 -1.70 30.20
C LYS A 152 21.48 -2.10 29.09
N LEU A 153 21.77 -1.62 27.87
CA LEU A 153 20.91 -1.85 26.71
C LEU A 153 20.85 -3.33 26.32
N PRO A 154 19.73 -3.81 25.73
CA PRO A 154 19.65 -5.15 25.19
C PRO A 154 20.56 -5.37 23.99
N ASP A 155 20.89 -6.64 23.75
CA ASP A 155 21.40 -7.08 22.46
C ASP A 155 20.32 -7.00 21.37
N PHE A 156 20.75 -6.98 20.11
CA PHE A 156 19.84 -7.08 18.97
C PHE A 156 19.29 -8.50 18.87
N THR A 157 17.95 -8.62 18.90
CA THR A 157 17.23 -9.90 18.87
C THR A 157 16.73 -10.29 17.48
N LYS A 158 16.57 -9.29 16.60
CA LYS A 158 16.23 -9.48 15.19
C LYS A 158 17.22 -8.69 14.37
N VAL A 159 17.77 -9.36 13.36
CA VAL A 159 18.58 -8.76 12.30
C VAL A 159 17.97 -9.19 10.96
N LEU A 160 17.86 -8.26 10.03
CA LEU A 160 17.40 -8.50 8.67
C LEU A 160 18.61 -8.64 7.77
N GLU A 161 18.99 -9.89 7.52
CA GLU A 161 20.15 -10.26 6.70
C GLU A 161 20.11 -9.66 5.28
N SER A 162 18.92 -9.33 4.74
CA SER A 162 18.78 -8.66 3.44
C SER A 162 19.28 -7.21 3.45
N LEU A 163 19.40 -6.63 4.64
CA LEU A 163 19.77 -5.25 4.89
C LEU A 163 21.03 -5.11 5.75
N GLU A 164 21.64 -6.19 6.24
CA GLU A 164 22.94 -6.13 6.94
C GLU A 164 24.11 -5.94 5.96
#